data_AF-Q2TLW2-F1
#
_entry.id   AF-Q2TLW2-F1
#
_cell.length_a   1.000
_cell.length_b   1.000
_cell.length_c   1.000
_cell.angle_alpha   90.00
_cell.angle_beta   90.00
_cell.angle_gamma   90.00
#
_symmetry.space_group_name_H-M   'P 1'
#
loop_
_entity.id
_entity.type
_entity.pdbx_description
1 polymer ?
#
loop_
_entity_poly.entity_id
_entity_poly.type
_entity_poly.pdbx_seq_one_letter_code
_entity_poly.pdbx_strand_id
1 'polypeptide(L)'
;KKAHLMEIQVNGGTIADKVDYGYNFFEKEVPIDAVFQKDEMIDIIGVTKGKGYRRCRTRWGVTRLPRKTHRGLRKVACIGAWHPARVSYTVARAGQNGYHHRTEMNKKVYKIGKVGQETHDASTEFDRTEKD
;
A
#
# COMPACT_ATOMS: atom_id res chain seq x y z
N LYS A 1 1.46 -22.91 -10.91
CA LYS A 1 1.75 -21.60 -10.29
C LYS A 1 1.31 -20.52 -11.29
N LYS A 2 0.59 -19.47 -10.88
CA LYS A 2 0.02 -18.44 -11.77
C LYS A 2 0.82 -17.13 -11.65
N ALA A 3 1.17 -16.51 -12.77
CA ALA A 3 1.85 -15.22 -12.79
C ALA A 3 0.86 -14.05 -12.58
N HIS A 4 1.37 -12.92 -12.08
CA HIS A 4 0.62 -11.67 -12.00
C HIS A 4 0.82 -10.88 -13.29
N LEU A 5 -0.26 -10.68 -14.05
CA LEU A 5 -0.24 -9.83 -15.24
C LEU A 5 -0.57 -8.39 -14.84
N MET A 6 0.22 -7.44 -15.31
CA MET A 6 0.03 -6.01 -15.11
C MET A 6 0.58 -5.22 -16.30
N GLU A 7 0.18 -3.96 -16.42
CA GLU A 7 0.69 -3.03 -17.43
C GLU A 7 1.58 -1.96 -16.77
N ILE A 8 2.59 -1.51 -17.50
CA ILE A 8 3.48 -0.44 -17.09
C ILE A 8 3.59 0.53 -18.26
N GLN A 9 3.34 1.81 -18.00
CA GLN A 9 3.45 2.85 -19.02
C GLN A 9 4.92 3.16 -19.36
N VAL A 10 5.25 3.24 -20.64
CA VAL A 10 6.56 3.70 -21.13
C VAL A 10 6.57 5.23 -21.26
N ASN A 11 7.53 5.87 -20.58
CA ASN A 11 7.71 7.33 -20.56
C ASN A 11 9.02 7.74 -21.27
N GLY A 12 9.08 8.99 -21.77
CA GLY A 12 10.20 9.52 -22.54
C GLY A 12 10.08 9.35 -24.07
N GLY A 13 10.78 10.19 -24.85
CA GLY A 13 10.83 10.10 -26.33
C GLY A 13 9.53 10.43 -27.08
N THR A 14 9.53 10.23 -28.40
CA THR A 14 8.34 10.34 -29.25
C THR A 14 7.51 9.05 -29.22
N ILE A 15 6.30 9.06 -29.79
CA ILE A 15 5.43 7.88 -29.85
C ILE A 15 6.10 6.72 -30.59
N ALA A 16 6.79 7.01 -31.71
CA ALA A 16 7.50 6.00 -32.48
C ALA A 16 8.62 5.36 -31.64
N ASP A 17 9.43 6.17 -30.96
CA ASP A 17 10.53 5.69 -30.10
C ASP A 17 10.03 4.76 -28.99
N LYS A 18 8.88 5.07 -28.37
CA LYS A 18 8.29 4.24 -27.32
C LYS A 18 7.85 2.87 -27.83
N VAL A 19 7.28 2.83 -29.03
CA VAL A 19 6.83 1.59 -29.67
C VAL A 19 8.03 0.71 -30.00
N ASP A 20 9.06 1.28 -30.62
CA ASP A 20 10.30 0.57 -30.94
C ASP A 20 11.02 0.09 -29.67
N TYR A 21 11.06 0.90 -28.62
CA TYR A 21 11.58 0.50 -27.31
C TYR A 21 10.81 -0.70 -26.74
N GLY A 22 9.48 -0.66 -26.75
CA GLY A 22 8.64 -1.76 -26.28
C GLY A 22 8.88 -3.06 -27.04
N TYR A 23 8.96 -3.00 -28.38
CA TYR A 23 9.27 -4.17 -29.21
C TYR A 23 10.66 -4.75 -28.92
N ASN A 24 11.66 -3.90 -28.74
CA ASN A 24 13.03 -4.34 -28.46
C ASN A 24 13.19 -5.01 -27.08
N PHE A 25 12.32 -4.71 -26.12
CA PHE A 25 12.28 -5.31 -24.79
C PHE A 25 11.33 -6.51 -24.68
N PHE A 26 10.63 -6.86 -25.75
CA PHE A 26 9.72 -8.01 -25.76
C PHE A 26 10.50 -9.31 -25.49
N GLU A 27 9.90 -10.19 -24.68
CA GLU A 27 10.51 -11.48 -24.22
C GLU A 27 11.84 -11.36 -23.46
N LYS A 28 12.26 -10.14 -23.07
CA LYS A 28 13.44 -9.92 -22.24
C LYS A 28 13.05 -9.60 -20.81
N GLU A 29 13.87 -10.05 -19.86
CA GLU A 29 13.70 -9.71 -18.45
C GLU A 29 14.18 -8.28 -18.17
N VAL A 30 13.37 -7.51 -17.44
CA VAL A 30 13.72 -6.16 -16.98
C VAL A 30 13.97 -6.23 -15.47
N PRO A 31 15.21 -6.04 -15.00
CA PRO A 31 15.53 -6.11 -13.57
C PRO A 31 15.18 -4.79 -12.85
N ILE A 32 15.04 -4.85 -11.52
CA ILE A 32 14.60 -3.73 -10.66
C ILE A 32 15.56 -2.53 -10.68
N ASP A 33 16.87 -2.80 -10.79
CA ASP A 33 17.96 -1.83 -10.86
C ASP A 33 17.99 -1.03 -12.17
N ALA A 34 17.29 -1.50 -13.21
CA ALA A 34 17.11 -0.76 -14.45
C ALA A 34 15.97 0.27 -14.38
N VAL A 35 15.08 0.17 -13.38
CA VAL A 35 13.87 1.01 -13.26
C VAL A 35 13.99 2.02 -12.12
N PHE A 36 14.51 1.59 -10.96
CA PHE A 36 14.61 2.43 -9.77
C PHE A 36 16.07 2.63 -9.36
N GLN A 37 16.33 3.73 -8.66
CA GLN A 37 17.65 4.08 -8.16
C GLN A 37 17.71 4.14 -6.64
N LYS A 38 18.92 3.99 -6.08
CA LYS A 38 19.17 4.23 -4.67
C LYS A 38 18.86 5.69 -4.33
N ASP A 39 18.30 5.91 -3.15
CA ASP A 39 17.89 7.20 -2.59
C ASP A 39 16.75 7.91 -3.34
N GLU A 40 16.11 7.24 -4.30
CA GLU A 40 14.91 7.71 -4.98
C GLU A 40 13.67 7.68 -4.05
N MET A 41 12.76 8.64 -4.23
CA MET A 41 11.47 8.69 -3.57
C MET A 41 10.41 8.05 -4.48
N ILE A 42 9.88 6.90 -4.06
CA ILE A 42 8.87 6.15 -4.81
C ILE A 42 7.53 6.11 -4.08
N ASP A 43 6.46 5.89 -4.83
CA ASP A 43 5.12 5.64 -4.28
C ASP A 43 4.81 4.15 -4.30
N ILE A 44 4.34 3.61 -3.17
CA ILE A 44 3.97 2.19 -3.05
C ILE A 44 2.46 2.07 -3.18
N ILE A 45 2.02 1.29 -4.18
CA ILE A 45 0.61 0.99 -4.40
C ILE A 45 0.37 -0.46 -4.02
N GLY A 46 -0.65 -0.71 -3.20
CA GLY A 46 -0.96 -2.08 -2.78
C GLY A 46 -2.30 -2.23 -2.06
N VAL A 47 -2.55 -3.47 -1.64
CA VAL A 47 -3.74 -3.85 -0.88
C VAL A 47 -3.37 -4.09 0.58
N THR A 48 -4.04 -3.37 1.48
CA THR A 48 -3.81 -3.52 2.93
C THR A 48 -4.21 -4.90 3.46
N LYS A 49 -3.58 -5.35 4.55
CA LYS A 49 -3.96 -6.60 5.23
C LYS A 49 -5.45 -6.61 5.58
N GLY A 50 -6.15 -7.66 5.16
CA GLY A 50 -7.56 -7.87 5.50
C GLY A 50 -7.76 -8.04 7.01
N LYS A 51 -8.72 -7.31 7.59
CA LYS A 51 -9.09 -7.43 9.01
C LYS A 51 -10.55 -7.88 9.21
N GLY A 52 -11.27 -8.15 8.12
CA GLY A 52 -12.66 -8.60 8.11
C GLY A 52 -13.64 -7.55 8.64
N TYR A 53 -14.80 -8.02 9.12
CA TYR A 53 -15.83 -7.16 9.71
C TYR A 53 -15.37 -6.61 11.07
N ARG A 54 -15.31 -5.27 11.19
CA ARG A 54 -14.87 -4.57 12.41
C ARG A 54 -15.94 -3.59 12.88
N ARG A 55 -16.02 -3.40 14.21
CA ARG A 55 -16.93 -2.43 14.86
C ARG A 55 -16.45 -0.99 14.65
N CYS A 56 -17.32 -0.01 14.89
CA CYS A 56 -17.03 1.40 14.65
C CYS A 56 -15.71 1.86 15.27
N ARG A 57 -15.40 1.43 16.51
CA ARG A 57 -14.17 1.83 17.21
C ARG A 57 -12.89 1.47 16.45
N THR A 58 -12.75 0.23 15.98
CA THR A 58 -11.52 -0.21 15.31
C THR A 58 -11.48 0.15 13.83
N ARG A 59 -12.63 0.42 13.22
CA ARG A 59 -12.72 0.86 11.81
C ARG A 59 -12.51 2.38 11.66
N TRP A 60 -13.10 3.17 12.55
CA TRP A 60 -13.15 4.64 12.45
C TRP A 60 -12.46 5.37 13.62
N GLY A 61 -11.88 4.66 14.59
CA GLY A 61 -11.19 5.28 15.72
C GLY A 61 -12.09 5.96 16.76
N VAL A 62 -13.42 5.78 16.71
CA VAL A 62 -14.35 6.44 17.64
C VAL A 62 -14.13 6.02 19.11
N THR A 63 -14.30 6.98 20.02
CA THR A 63 -14.18 6.77 21.47
C THR A 63 -15.21 5.75 21.98
N ARG A 64 -14.81 4.94 22.97
CA ARG A 64 -15.69 3.97 23.63
C ARG A 64 -16.62 4.72 24.60
N LEU A 65 -17.87 4.28 24.72
CA LEU A 65 -18.81 4.83 25.70
C LEU A 65 -18.41 4.47 27.16
N PRO A 66 -18.84 5.27 28.15
CA PRO A 66 -18.56 5.02 29.57
C PRO A 66 -19.02 3.64 30.04
N ARG A 67 -18.29 3.03 30.96
CA ARG A 67 -18.51 1.64 31.43
C ARG A 67 -19.96 1.29 31.77
N LYS A 68 -20.73 2.24 32.32
CA LYS A 68 -22.12 2.04 32.76
C LYS A 68 -23.17 2.16 31.65
N THR A 69 -22.79 2.31 30.38
CA THR A 69 -23.77 2.37 29.29
C THR A 69 -24.45 1.02 29.08
N HIS A 70 -25.77 1.02 29.16
CA HIS A 70 -26.60 -0.16 28.89
C HIS A 70 -26.56 -0.55 27.39
N ARG A 71 -26.59 -1.86 27.12
CA ARG A 71 -26.55 -2.45 25.76
C ARG A 71 -25.34 -2.02 24.93
N GLY A 72 -24.15 -2.07 25.54
CA GLY A 72 -22.88 -2.10 24.84
C GLY A 72 -22.13 -0.77 24.77
N LEU A 73 -20.80 -0.89 24.74
CA LEU A 73 -19.85 0.21 24.94
C LEU A 73 -19.10 0.61 23.66
N ARG A 74 -19.06 -0.29 22.68
CA ARG A 74 -18.26 -0.13 21.43
C ARG A 74 -19.16 0.20 20.25
N LYS A 75 -19.94 1.28 20.39
CA LYS A 75 -20.91 1.80 19.41
C LYS A 75 -20.84 3.32 19.35
N VAL A 76 -21.33 3.90 18.25
CA VAL A 76 -21.65 5.33 18.17
C VAL A 76 -23.02 5.52 18.83
N ALA A 77 -23.18 6.57 19.66
CA ALA A 77 -24.42 6.81 20.40
C ALA A 77 -25.53 7.40 19.51
N CYS A 78 -25.36 8.62 19.03
CA CYS A 78 -26.28 9.28 18.11
C CYS A 78 -25.79 9.11 16.65
N ILE A 79 -26.66 8.66 15.76
CA ILE A 79 -26.32 8.37 14.34
C ILE A 79 -26.87 9.42 13.36
N GLY A 80 -27.52 10.47 13.86
CA GLY A 80 -28.11 11.54 13.06
C GLY A 80 -29.10 12.37 13.88
N ALA A 81 -29.36 13.59 13.44
CA ALA A 81 -30.47 14.40 13.93
C ALA A 81 -31.82 13.83 13.45
N TRP A 82 -32.93 14.38 13.95
CA TRP A 82 -34.27 14.00 13.50
C TRP A 82 -34.47 14.33 12.01
N HIS A 83 -34.15 15.56 11.62
CA HIS A 83 -34.19 16.03 10.24
C HIS A 83 -32.75 16.31 9.79
N PRO A 84 -32.26 15.73 8.68
CA PRO A 84 -32.96 14.89 7.71
C PRO A 84 -33.21 13.45 8.22
N ALA A 85 -34.34 12.85 7.81
CA ALA A 85 -34.77 11.50 8.21
C ALA A 85 -33.99 10.38 7.49
N ARG A 86 -32.65 10.47 7.50
CA ARG A 86 -31.72 9.48 6.93
C ARG A 86 -30.39 9.52 7.67
N VAL A 87 -29.70 8.38 7.71
CA VAL A 87 -28.33 8.31 8.25
C VAL A 87 -27.35 8.83 7.21
N SER A 88 -26.50 9.79 7.58
CA SER A 88 -25.46 10.30 6.67
C SER A 88 -24.37 9.25 6.43
N TYR A 89 -23.82 9.23 5.21
CA TYR A 89 -22.68 8.38 4.85
C TYR A 89 -21.40 8.73 5.64
N THR A 90 -21.31 9.96 6.15
CA THR A 90 -20.18 10.42 6.98
C THR A 90 -20.19 9.82 8.39
N VAL A 91 -21.31 9.21 8.82
CA VAL A 91 -21.44 8.65 10.16
C VAL A 91 -20.70 7.32 10.26
N ALA A 92 -19.86 7.18 11.28
CA ALA A 92 -19.07 5.98 11.53
C ALA A 92 -19.94 4.73 11.80
N ARG A 93 -19.87 3.74 10.92
CA ARG A 93 -20.59 2.44 11.04
C ARG A 93 -19.64 1.25 11.00
N ALA A 94 -20.04 0.15 11.64
CA ALA A 94 -19.33 -1.12 11.53
C ALA A 94 -19.31 -1.61 10.07
N GLY A 95 -18.35 -2.44 9.71
CA GLY A 95 -18.18 -2.93 8.35
C GLY A 95 -16.79 -3.48 8.09
N GLN A 96 -16.50 -3.76 6.82
CA GLN A 96 -15.18 -4.21 6.39
C GLN A 96 -14.08 -3.21 6.80
N ASN A 97 -12.97 -3.76 7.27
CA ASN A 97 -11.75 -3.02 7.52
C ASN A 97 -10.55 -3.80 6.98
N GLY A 98 -9.64 -3.12 6.30
CA GLY A 98 -8.53 -3.75 5.57
C GLY A 98 -8.97 -4.40 4.26
N TYR A 99 -7.99 -4.89 3.48
CA TYR A 99 -8.20 -5.29 2.08
C TYR A 99 -8.69 -4.12 1.21
N HIS A 100 -8.22 -2.91 1.52
CA HIS A 100 -8.47 -1.71 0.73
C HIS A 100 -7.24 -1.39 -0.11
N HIS A 101 -7.45 -0.95 -1.35
CA HIS A 101 -6.43 -0.38 -2.22
C HIS A 101 -5.92 0.95 -1.65
N ARG A 102 -4.61 1.11 -1.49
CA ARG A 102 -3.98 2.32 -0.95
C ARG A 102 -2.69 2.63 -1.70
N THR A 103 -2.42 3.92 -1.81
CA THR A 103 -1.14 4.45 -2.24
C THR A 103 -0.48 5.08 -1.03
N GLU A 104 0.74 4.65 -0.72
CA GLU A 104 1.57 5.25 0.31
C GLU A 104 2.73 5.95 -0.38
N MET A 105 2.70 7.27 -0.36
CA MET A 105 3.62 8.10 -1.15
C MET A 105 4.94 8.34 -0.42
N ASN A 106 5.94 8.78 -1.17
CA ASN A 106 7.21 9.29 -0.64
C ASN A 106 7.99 8.27 0.22
N LYS A 107 8.14 7.05 -0.27
CA LYS A 107 9.00 6.03 0.32
C LYS A 107 10.38 6.10 -0.29
N LYS A 108 11.39 6.31 0.55
CA LYS A 108 12.79 6.36 0.12
C LYS A 108 13.37 4.96 -0.06
N VAL A 109 13.99 4.70 -1.21
CA VAL A 109 14.71 3.46 -1.47
C VAL A 109 16.11 3.55 -0.86
N TYR A 110 16.40 2.78 0.20
CA TYR A 110 17.73 2.84 0.84
C TYR A 110 18.78 1.91 0.22
N LYS A 111 18.34 0.76 -0.31
CA LYS A 111 19.23 -0.23 -0.90
C LYS A 111 18.47 -1.02 -1.96
N ILE A 112 19.13 -1.30 -3.08
CA ILE A 112 18.67 -2.24 -4.10
C ILE A 112 19.68 -3.39 -4.07
N GLY A 113 19.23 -4.57 -3.65
CA GLY A 113 20.07 -5.76 -3.56
C GLY A 113 19.84 -6.69 -4.75
N LYS A 114 20.90 -7.39 -5.18
CA LYS A 114 20.85 -8.35 -6.27
C LYS A 114 21.50 -9.66 -5.85
N VAL A 115 20.72 -10.74 -5.89
CA VAL A 115 21.15 -12.08 -5.45
C VAL A 115 22.49 -12.45 -6.11
N GLY A 116 23.44 -12.92 -5.30
CA GLY A 116 24.79 -13.31 -5.76
C GLY A 116 25.77 -12.15 -5.93
N GLN A 117 25.40 -10.93 -5.54
CA GLN A 117 26.29 -9.79 -5.42
C GLN A 117 26.38 -9.34 -3.96
N GLU A 118 27.48 -8.69 -3.56
CA GLU A 118 27.67 -8.13 -2.21
C GLU A 118 26.54 -7.15 -1.81
N THR A 119 25.87 -6.55 -2.80
CA THR A 119 24.71 -5.69 -2.57
C THR A 119 23.49 -6.44 -2.01
N HIS A 120 23.44 -7.77 -2.11
CA HIS A 120 22.37 -8.58 -1.54
C HIS A 120 22.43 -8.62 -0.01
N ASP A 121 23.63 -8.68 0.55
CA ASP A 121 23.84 -8.99 1.95
C ASP A 121 23.47 -7.79 2.83
N ALA A 122 23.12 -8.02 4.09
CA ALA A 122 22.80 -6.94 5.03
C ALA A 122 24.05 -6.28 5.64
N SER A 123 25.24 -6.56 5.10
CA SER A 123 26.49 -5.90 5.48
C SER A 123 26.54 -4.44 5.01
N THR A 124 27.37 -3.65 5.70
CA THR A 124 27.67 -2.26 5.34
C THR A 124 29.17 -2.02 5.45
N GLU A 125 29.69 -0.93 4.87
CA GLU A 125 31.12 -0.60 4.94
C GLU A 125 31.67 -0.55 6.39
N PHE A 126 30.81 -0.17 7.35
CA PHE A 126 31.15 -0.07 8.78
C PHE A 126 30.81 -1.33 9.58
N ASP A 127 30.07 -2.28 9.00
CA ASP A 127 29.59 -3.50 9.64
C ASP A 127 29.89 -4.70 8.74
N ARG A 128 31.09 -5.25 8.93
CA ARG A 128 31.68 -6.30 8.10
C ARG A 128 31.22 -7.71 8.45
N THR A 129 30.34 -7.86 9.45
CA THR A 129 29.76 -9.17 9.73
C THR A 129 28.80 -9.52 8.60
N GLU A 130 29.10 -10.62 7.89
CA GLU A 130 28.22 -11.17 6.87
C GLU A 130 26.87 -11.54 7.49
N LYS A 131 25.80 -11.02 6.89
CA LYS A 131 24.42 -11.17 7.33
C LYS A 131 23.57 -11.37 6.09
N ASP A 132 22.74 -12.40 6.11
CA ASP A 132 21.71 -12.64 5.10
C ASP A 132 20.57 -11.59 5.20
#